data_AF-A0A6A5XCF1-F1
#
_entry.id   AF-A0A6A5XCF1-F1
#
_cell.length_a   1.000
_cell.length_b   1.000
_cell.length_c   1.000
_cell.angle_alpha   90.00
_cell.angle_beta   90.00
_cell.angle_gamma   90.00
#
_symmetry.space_group_name_H-M   'P 1'
#
loop_
_entity.id
_entity.type
_entity.pdbx_description
1 polymer ?
#
loop_
_entity_poly.entity_id
_entity_poly.type
_entity_poly.pdbx_seq_one_letter_code
_entity_poly.pdbx_strand_id
1 'polypeptide(L)'
;MQIQGSTSSITLAIIGFLSLSTVTLAAPATAEHASREVSARQTPNVPSAINIGLRENSNPDHAMWVAWVNGEDPCDSGRYQELGVYNDQGQPCNIRFSFPNKDFQYSMQGCGEPDNNIWLMQNGKDNVGSCRYAPGNNPCAAGTTFKGQWQCIYNQ
;
A
#
# COMPACT_ATOMS: atom_id res chain seq x y z
N MET A 1 37.73 -39.17 7.42
CA MET A 1 37.87 -39.14 5.95
C MET A 1 37.77 -37.68 5.53
N GLN A 2 38.92 -36.99 5.47
CA GLN A 2 39.03 -35.62 4.96
C GLN A 2 39.47 -35.72 3.51
N ILE A 3 38.75 -35.05 2.60
CA ILE A 3 39.18 -34.82 1.23
C ILE A 3 39.14 -33.31 1.03
N GLN A 4 40.32 -32.70 1.09
CA GLN A 4 40.61 -31.36 0.59
C GLN A 4 40.81 -31.42 -0.93
N GLY A 5 40.33 -30.39 -1.63
CA GLY A 5 40.60 -30.13 -3.05
C GLY A 5 39.43 -29.35 -3.65
N SER A 6 39.58 -28.24 -4.36
CA SER A 6 40.78 -27.62 -4.92
C SER A 6 40.49 -26.13 -5.11
N THR A 7 41.44 -25.28 -4.71
CA THR A 7 41.51 -23.88 -5.13
C THR A 7 41.90 -23.81 -6.60
N SER A 8 41.27 -22.92 -7.37
CA SER A 8 41.75 -22.53 -8.69
C SER A 8 41.87 -21.02 -8.72
N SER A 9 43.10 -20.55 -8.50
CA SER A 9 43.57 -19.21 -8.82
C SER A 9 43.77 -19.11 -10.34
N ILE A 10 43.25 -18.08 -10.98
CA ILE A 10 43.63 -17.71 -12.35
C ILE A 10 44.34 -16.37 -12.29
N THR A 11 45.62 -16.43 -12.66
CA THR A 11 46.59 -15.33 -12.72
C THR A 11 46.37 -14.44 -13.96
N LEU A 12 46.74 -13.16 -13.80
CA LEU A 12 46.75 -12.06 -14.76
C LEU A 12 47.30 -12.38 -16.17
N ALA A 13 46.81 -11.64 -17.16
CA ALA A 13 47.60 -11.21 -18.32
C ALA A 13 47.45 -9.68 -18.53
N ILE A 14 48.58 -8.98 -18.54
CA ILE A 14 48.75 -7.55 -18.83
C ILE A 14 49.28 -7.42 -20.26
N ILE A 15 48.57 -6.73 -21.15
CA ILE A 15 49.07 -6.07 -22.38
C ILE A 15 48.03 -4.97 -22.66
N GLY A 16 48.25 -3.65 -22.68
CA GLY A 16 49.43 -2.84 -22.91
C GLY A 16 49.13 -1.93 -24.10
N PHE A 17 48.75 -0.66 -23.88
CA PHE A 17 48.93 0.42 -24.86
C PHE A 17 49.13 1.76 -24.13
N LEU A 18 50.37 2.24 -24.19
CA LEU A 18 50.75 3.62 -23.92
C LEU A 18 50.24 4.49 -25.08
N SER A 19 49.36 5.44 -24.78
CA SER A 19 49.18 6.61 -25.63
C SER A 19 49.20 7.85 -24.73
N LEU A 20 50.38 8.46 -24.64
CA LEU A 20 50.53 9.85 -24.23
C LEU A 20 49.84 10.73 -25.29
N SER A 21 48.96 11.61 -24.87
CA SER A 21 48.58 12.79 -25.65
C SER A 21 48.48 13.96 -24.69
N THR A 22 49.44 14.87 -24.85
CA THR A 22 49.64 16.07 -24.05
C THR A 22 48.79 17.23 -24.58
N VAL A 23 48.03 17.82 -23.64
CA VAL A 23 47.57 19.21 -23.48
C VAL A 23 46.78 19.92 -24.60
N THR A 24 45.59 20.40 -24.22
CA THR A 24 45.16 21.77 -24.55
C THR A 24 44.52 22.38 -23.31
N LEU A 25 45.15 23.43 -22.76
CA LEU A 25 44.49 24.32 -21.79
C LEU A 25 43.53 25.20 -22.59
N ALA A 26 42.24 25.10 -22.31
CA ALA A 26 41.27 26.17 -22.57
C ALA A 26 40.59 26.54 -21.24
N ALA A 27 40.57 27.83 -20.98
CA ALA A 27 40.22 28.49 -19.72
C ALA A 27 38.71 28.45 -19.41
N PRO A 28 38.28 28.84 -18.18
CA PRO A 28 36.96 28.52 -17.62
C PRO A 28 35.89 29.57 -17.95
N ALA A 29 34.66 29.11 -18.15
CA ALA A 29 33.36 29.78 -18.08
C ALA A 29 32.40 28.88 -18.88
N THR A 30 31.27 28.38 -18.41
CA THR A 30 30.22 28.92 -17.55
C THR A 30 29.48 27.73 -16.95
N ALA A 31 29.00 27.87 -15.71
CA ALA A 31 28.03 26.96 -15.14
C ALA A 31 26.71 27.12 -15.88
N GLU A 32 26.26 26.12 -16.64
CA GLU A 32 24.86 26.03 -17.08
C GLU A 32 24.36 24.61 -16.92
N HIS A 33 23.68 24.42 -15.79
CA HIS A 33 22.53 23.54 -15.61
C HIS A 33 22.58 22.22 -16.39
N ALA A 34 23.27 21.24 -15.81
CA ALA A 34 22.74 19.88 -15.84
C ALA A 34 21.35 19.93 -15.19
N SER A 35 20.33 20.15 -16.02
CA SER A 35 18.94 19.87 -15.66
C SER A 35 18.91 18.43 -15.20
N ARG A 36 18.96 18.25 -13.87
CA ARG A 36 18.41 17.08 -13.23
C ARG A 36 16.97 17.04 -13.73
N GLU A 37 16.70 16.20 -14.73
CA GLU A 37 15.38 15.63 -14.87
C GLU A 37 15.12 14.96 -13.53
N VAL A 38 14.44 15.70 -12.65
CA VAL A 38 13.77 15.13 -11.50
C VAL A 38 12.76 14.19 -12.15
N SER A 39 13.15 12.93 -12.29
CA SER A 39 12.24 11.83 -12.56
C SER A 39 11.06 12.09 -11.66
N ALA A 40 9.92 12.45 -12.26
CA ALA A 40 8.72 12.77 -11.51
C ALA A 40 8.42 11.54 -10.69
N ARG A 41 8.74 11.60 -9.39
CA ARG A 41 8.48 10.51 -8.46
C ARG A 41 6.97 10.30 -8.54
N GLN A 42 6.54 9.22 -9.21
CA GLN A 42 5.12 8.91 -9.34
C GLN A 42 4.54 9.01 -7.94
N THR A 43 3.60 9.93 -7.77
CA THR A 43 2.96 10.13 -6.46
C THR A 43 2.23 8.83 -6.15
N PRO A 44 2.51 8.18 -5.00
CA PRO A 44 1.86 6.93 -4.69
C PRO A 44 0.34 7.10 -4.70
N ASN A 45 -0.38 6.16 -5.33
CA ASN A 45 -1.84 6.14 -5.39
C ASN A 45 -2.40 5.63 -4.07
N VAL A 46 -2.44 6.53 -3.09
CA VAL A 46 -3.01 6.31 -1.75
C VAL A 46 -4.47 6.81 -1.76
N PRO A 47 -5.44 6.03 -1.25
CA PRO A 47 -6.80 6.53 -1.08
C PRO A 47 -6.83 7.71 -0.10
N SER A 48 -7.81 8.60 -0.22
CA SER A 48 -7.97 9.72 0.71
C SER A 48 -8.45 9.26 2.10
N ALA A 49 -9.36 8.28 2.11
CA ALA A 49 -9.82 7.58 3.29
C ALA A 49 -10.34 6.18 2.89
N ILE A 50 -10.39 5.28 3.86
CA ILE A 50 -10.90 3.92 3.68
C ILE A 50 -12.10 3.75 4.62
N ASN A 51 -13.24 3.36 4.06
CA ASN A 51 -14.41 2.96 4.82
C ASN A 51 -14.33 1.46 5.12
N ILE A 52 -14.70 1.08 6.34
CA ILE A 52 -14.85 -0.30 6.79
C ILE A 52 -16.29 -0.46 7.27
N GLY A 53 -16.93 -1.53 6.84
CA GLY A 53 -18.35 -1.72 7.10
C GLY A 53 -18.87 -3.08 6.67
N LEU A 54 -20.20 -3.18 6.60
CA LEU A 54 -20.91 -4.40 6.30
C LEU A 54 -21.50 -4.35 4.90
N ARG A 55 -21.31 -5.42 4.14
CA ARG A 55 -22.08 -5.71 2.93
C ARG A 55 -23.26 -6.60 3.32
N GLU A 56 -24.41 -5.98 3.48
CA GLU A 56 -25.66 -6.65 3.80
C GLU A 56 -26.38 -7.09 2.53
N ASN A 57 -26.94 -8.29 2.57
CA ASN A 57 -27.88 -8.79 1.57
C ASN A 57 -29.22 -9.10 2.27
N SER A 58 -29.98 -10.08 1.79
CA SER A 58 -31.25 -10.49 2.39
C SER A 58 -31.16 -11.00 3.84
N ASN A 59 -29.96 -11.38 4.31
CA ASN A 59 -29.71 -11.76 5.70
C ASN A 59 -28.73 -10.76 6.35
N PRO A 60 -29.22 -9.81 7.17
CA PRO A 60 -28.36 -8.82 7.82
C PRO A 60 -27.48 -9.43 8.93
N ASP A 61 -27.92 -10.52 9.56
CA ASP A 61 -27.17 -11.17 10.63
C ASP A 61 -25.90 -11.86 10.09
N HIS A 62 -25.92 -12.24 8.79
CA HIS A 62 -24.79 -12.86 8.10
C HIS A 62 -24.17 -11.92 7.05
N ALA A 63 -24.03 -10.65 7.40
CA ALA A 63 -23.38 -9.65 6.54
C ALA A 63 -21.85 -9.82 6.54
N MET A 64 -21.22 -9.67 5.38
CA MET A 64 -19.76 -9.76 5.23
C MET A 64 -19.12 -8.42 5.57
N TRP A 65 -18.06 -8.41 6.37
CA TRP A 65 -17.22 -7.24 6.54
C TRP A 65 -16.43 -6.93 5.28
N VAL A 66 -16.46 -5.66 4.87
CA VAL A 66 -15.82 -5.17 3.65
C VAL A 66 -15.11 -3.84 3.89
N ALA A 67 -14.10 -3.57 3.07
CA ALA A 67 -13.42 -2.28 2.99
C ALA A 67 -13.64 -1.65 1.61
N TRP A 68 -13.82 -0.34 1.53
CA TRP A 68 -13.89 0.39 0.25
C TRP A 68 -13.27 1.78 0.37
N VAL A 69 -12.88 2.36 -0.75
CA VAL A 69 -12.29 3.70 -0.78
C VAL A 69 -13.40 4.74 -0.64
N ASN A 70 -13.19 5.72 0.24
CA ASN A 70 -14.15 6.79 0.41
C ASN A 70 -14.25 7.65 -0.86
N GLY A 71 -15.47 7.88 -1.34
CA GLY A 71 -15.74 8.59 -2.60
C GLY A 71 -15.79 7.69 -3.83
N GLU A 72 -15.44 6.40 -3.70
CA GLU A 72 -15.72 5.38 -4.72
C GLU A 72 -17.06 4.68 -4.37
N ASP A 73 -17.87 4.35 -5.37
CA ASP A 73 -19.14 3.63 -5.17
C ASP A 73 -18.87 2.15 -4.91
N PRO A 74 -19.18 1.60 -3.71
CA PRO A 74 -18.95 0.19 -3.42
C PRO A 74 -19.91 -0.74 -4.17
N CYS A 75 -20.98 -0.23 -4.79
CA CYS A 75 -21.88 -1.02 -5.62
C CYS A 75 -21.24 -1.47 -6.94
N ASP A 76 -20.22 -0.75 -7.41
CA ASP A 76 -19.48 -1.11 -8.59
C ASP A 76 -18.57 -2.32 -8.32
N SER A 77 -18.57 -3.28 -9.26
CA SER A 77 -17.75 -4.49 -9.14
C SER A 77 -16.27 -4.15 -8.96
N GLY A 78 -15.63 -4.73 -7.94
CA GLY A 78 -14.21 -4.53 -7.63
C GLY A 78 -13.87 -3.23 -6.89
N ARG A 79 -14.87 -2.45 -6.43
CA ARG A 79 -14.66 -1.23 -5.62
C ARG A 79 -14.67 -1.44 -4.11
N TYR A 80 -14.90 -2.67 -3.67
CA TYR A 80 -14.78 -3.08 -2.28
C TYR A 80 -13.92 -4.35 -2.19
N GLN A 81 -13.39 -4.60 -1.00
CA GLN A 81 -12.67 -5.83 -0.66
C GLN A 81 -13.34 -6.52 0.51
N GLU A 82 -13.57 -7.82 0.35
CA GLU A 82 -14.08 -8.67 1.42
C GLU A 82 -12.98 -8.95 2.44
N LEU A 83 -13.32 -8.82 3.72
CA LEU A 83 -12.39 -9.00 4.84
C LEU A 83 -12.43 -10.43 5.39
N GLY A 84 -13.32 -11.29 4.86
CA GLY A 84 -13.40 -12.71 5.23
C GLY A 84 -13.94 -12.96 6.64
N VAL A 85 -14.63 -11.98 7.22
CA VAL A 85 -15.27 -12.08 8.54
C VAL A 85 -16.74 -11.72 8.36
N TYR A 86 -17.63 -12.55 8.87
CA TYR A 86 -19.06 -12.23 8.90
C TYR A 86 -19.44 -11.56 10.23
N ASN A 87 -20.49 -10.73 10.22
CA ASN A 87 -20.91 -9.96 11.38
C ASN A 87 -21.31 -10.84 12.58
N ASP A 88 -21.89 -12.01 12.32
CA ASP A 88 -22.19 -13.04 13.33
C ASP A 88 -20.95 -13.75 13.91
N GLN A 89 -19.79 -13.59 13.27
CA GLN A 89 -18.51 -14.14 13.74
C GLN A 89 -17.70 -13.13 14.58
N GLY A 90 -18.05 -11.84 14.50
CA GLY A 90 -17.40 -10.76 15.25
C GLY A 90 -16.92 -9.61 14.36
N GLN A 91 -16.01 -8.80 14.90
CA GLN A 91 -15.43 -7.65 14.20
C GLN A 91 -14.16 -8.04 13.42
N PRO A 92 -13.82 -7.38 12.29
CA PRO A 92 -12.71 -7.75 11.44
C PRO A 92 -11.40 -7.20 11.99
N CYS A 93 -10.87 -7.82 13.04
CA CYS A 93 -9.63 -7.40 13.67
C CYS A 93 -8.39 -7.89 12.93
N ASN A 94 -7.38 -7.03 12.77
CA ASN A 94 -6.06 -7.37 12.25
C ASN A 94 -6.06 -8.01 10.85
N ILE A 95 -7.11 -7.72 10.06
CA ILE A 95 -7.26 -8.26 8.72
C ILE A 95 -6.47 -7.41 7.73
N ARG A 96 -5.71 -8.08 6.86
CA ARG A 96 -4.98 -7.47 5.75
C ARG A 96 -5.84 -7.46 4.50
N PHE A 97 -5.83 -6.34 3.77
CA PHE A 97 -6.55 -6.17 2.52
C PHE A 97 -5.79 -5.23 1.57
N SER A 98 -6.11 -5.28 0.28
CA SER A 98 -5.49 -4.43 -0.74
C SER A 98 -6.47 -4.14 -1.85
N PHE A 99 -6.43 -2.92 -2.39
CA PHE A 99 -7.27 -2.54 -3.53
C PHE A 99 -6.48 -2.72 -4.83
N PRO A 100 -7.08 -3.23 -5.92
CA PRO A 100 -6.38 -3.51 -7.18
C PRO A 100 -5.62 -2.32 -7.77
N ASN A 101 -6.08 -1.10 -7.51
CA ASN A 101 -5.52 0.14 -8.07
C ASN A 101 -4.83 1.02 -7.01
N LYS A 102 -4.43 0.47 -5.87
CA LYS A 102 -3.69 1.22 -4.83
C LYS A 102 -2.36 0.54 -4.56
N ASP A 103 -1.34 1.33 -4.26
CA ASP A 103 0.05 0.84 -4.23
C ASP A 103 0.41 0.06 -2.95
N PHE A 104 -0.51 -0.03 -2.00
CA PHE A 104 -0.22 -0.54 -0.66
C PHE A 104 -1.23 -1.60 -0.21
N GLN A 105 -0.73 -2.52 0.61
CA GLN A 105 -1.54 -3.37 1.46
C GLN A 105 -1.85 -2.62 2.76
N TYR A 106 -3.09 -2.76 3.21
CA TYR A 106 -3.60 -2.15 4.42
C TYR A 106 -3.96 -3.22 5.42
N SER A 107 -4.00 -2.84 6.71
CA SER A 107 -4.72 -3.64 7.70
C SER A 107 -5.34 -2.74 8.74
N MET A 108 -6.57 -3.05 9.13
CA MET A 108 -7.21 -2.42 10.28
C MET A 108 -6.75 -3.15 11.53
N GLN A 109 -6.16 -2.42 12.47
CA GLN A 109 -5.76 -2.92 13.78
C GLN A 109 -6.76 -2.46 14.84
N GLY A 110 -6.89 -3.26 15.90
CA GLY A 110 -7.92 -3.06 16.91
C GLY A 110 -9.25 -3.72 16.53
N CYS A 111 -10.17 -3.74 17.50
CA CYS A 111 -11.43 -4.51 17.44
C CYS A 111 -12.67 -3.71 17.85
N GLY A 112 -12.64 -2.37 17.73
CA GLY A 112 -13.79 -1.49 17.96
C GLY A 112 -14.52 -1.66 19.29
N GLU A 113 -14.37 -0.65 20.17
CA GLU A 113 -14.98 -0.52 21.51
C GLU A 113 -14.40 -1.41 22.64
N PRO A 114 -14.56 -0.98 23.91
CA PRO A 114 -14.94 0.38 24.33
C PRO A 114 -13.75 1.36 24.27
N ASP A 115 -12.53 0.88 24.42
CA ASP A 115 -11.31 1.70 24.53
C ASP A 115 -10.29 1.44 23.40
N ASN A 116 -10.66 0.61 22.42
CA ASN A 116 -9.72 0.11 21.43
C ASN A 116 -9.59 1.09 20.26
N ASN A 117 -8.50 1.87 20.29
CA ASN A 117 -8.01 2.63 19.15
C ASN A 117 -8.05 1.73 17.90
N ILE A 118 -8.87 2.08 16.92
CA ILE A 118 -8.82 1.44 15.61
C ILE A 118 -7.90 2.31 14.75
N TRP A 119 -6.84 1.71 14.22
CA TRP A 119 -5.91 2.42 13.35
C TRP A 119 -5.60 1.63 12.10
N LEU A 120 -5.13 2.35 11.09
CA LEU A 120 -4.72 1.80 9.81
C LEU A 120 -3.21 1.55 9.84
N MET A 121 -2.78 0.37 9.41
CA MET A 121 -1.41 0.11 8.99
C MET A 121 -1.33 0.08 7.47
N GLN A 122 -0.15 0.38 6.93
CA GLN A 122 0.13 0.37 5.50
C GLN A 122 1.50 -0.24 5.24
N ASN A 123 1.57 -1.33 4.46
CA ASN A 123 2.80 -2.09 4.18
C ASN A 123 3.64 -2.40 5.44
N GLY A 124 2.96 -2.74 6.56
CA GLY A 124 3.63 -3.02 7.84
C GLY A 124 4.07 -1.79 8.63
N LYS A 125 3.86 -0.57 8.12
CA LYS A 125 4.04 0.66 8.90
C LYS A 125 2.85 0.86 9.83
N ASP A 126 3.15 0.97 11.13
CA ASP A 126 2.15 1.19 12.17
C ASP A 126 1.54 2.59 12.12
N ASN A 127 0.27 2.66 12.51
CA ASN A 127 -0.46 3.89 12.78
C ASN A 127 -0.29 4.98 11.70
N VAL A 128 -0.55 4.62 10.44
CA VAL A 128 -0.55 5.58 9.33
C VAL A 128 -1.85 6.35 9.22
N GLY A 129 -2.86 5.97 9.98
CA GLY A 129 -4.15 6.63 10.01
C GLY A 129 -4.99 6.18 11.20
N SER A 130 -5.93 7.04 11.59
CA SER A 130 -6.86 6.78 12.68
C SER A 130 -8.24 6.49 12.12
N CYS A 131 -8.94 5.52 12.70
CA CYS A 131 -10.30 5.19 12.29
C CYS A 131 -11.29 5.73 13.31
N ARG A 132 -12.37 6.34 12.81
CA ARG A 132 -13.44 6.89 13.64
C ARG A 132 -14.77 6.26 13.24
N TYR A 133 -15.69 6.16 14.19
CA TYR A 133 -17.05 5.74 13.91
C TYR A 133 -17.69 6.69 12.88
N ALA A 134 -18.18 6.12 11.79
CA ALA A 134 -18.69 6.87 10.64
C ALA A 134 -19.80 6.06 9.95
N PRO A 135 -21.00 6.00 10.55
CA PRO A 135 -22.10 5.25 9.99
C PRO A 135 -22.61 5.90 8.70
N GLY A 136 -23.00 5.07 7.74
CA GLY A 136 -23.57 5.53 6.47
C GLY A 136 -24.10 4.36 5.66
N ASN A 137 -25.05 4.60 4.76
CA ASN A 137 -25.68 3.55 3.96
C ASN A 137 -25.53 3.86 2.47
N ASN A 138 -25.04 2.88 1.70
CA ASN A 138 -24.99 2.92 0.24
C ASN A 138 -25.81 1.75 -0.30
N PRO A 139 -27.11 1.96 -0.60
CA PRO A 139 -27.96 0.92 -1.16
C PRO A 139 -27.61 0.67 -2.63
N CYS A 140 -27.50 -0.59 -3.02
CA CYS A 140 -27.24 -1.03 -4.38
C CYS A 140 -28.51 -1.67 -4.99
N ALA A 141 -28.46 -1.89 -6.31
CA ALA A 141 -29.45 -2.72 -6.98
C ALA A 141 -29.46 -4.16 -6.40
N ALA A 142 -30.56 -4.89 -6.60
CA ALA A 142 -30.75 -6.27 -6.13
C ALA A 142 -30.75 -6.48 -4.61
N GLY A 143 -30.93 -5.41 -3.81
CA GLY A 143 -31.14 -5.51 -2.37
C GLY A 143 -29.86 -5.64 -1.53
N THR A 144 -28.68 -5.53 -2.15
CA THR A 144 -27.42 -5.36 -1.42
C THR A 144 -27.34 -3.94 -0.85
N THR A 145 -26.88 -3.79 0.39
CA THR A 145 -26.59 -2.48 1.00
C THR A 145 -25.23 -2.51 1.68
N PHE A 146 -24.40 -1.50 1.42
CA PHE A 146 -23.14 -1.31 2.14
C PHE A 146 -23.35 -0.33 3.29
N LYS A 147 -23.19 -0.81 4.53
CA LYS A 147 -23.29 -0.02 5.74
C LYS A 147 -21.91 0.31 6.31
N GLY A 148 -21.52 1.58 6.25
CA GLY A 148 -20.33 2.09 6.92
C GLY A 148 -20.41 1.90 8.43
N GLN A 149 -19.30 1.53 9.05
CA GLN A 149 -19.14 1.46 10.50
C GLN A 149 -18.00 2.37 10.94
N TRP A 150 -16.86 2.28 10.24
CA TRP A 150 -15.70 3.13 10.50
C TRP A 150 -15.15 3.75 9.22
N GLN A 151 -14.52 4.91 9.38
CA GLN A 151 -13.74 5.55 8.34
C GLN A 151 -12.33 5.81 8.87
N CYS A 152 -11.34 5.24 8.20
CA CYS A 152 -9.93 5.42 8.47
C CYS A 152 -9.36 6.55 7.61
N ILE A 153 -8.75 7.54 8.27
CA ILE A 153 -8.16 8.73 7.65
C ILE A 153 -6.68 8.75 7.98
N TYR A 154 -5.84 9.04 6.98
CA TYR A 154 -4.39 9.09 7.16
C TYR A 154 -3.98 10.21 8.12
N ASN A 155 -3.00 9.90 8.97
CA ASN A 155 -2.35 10.87 9.82
C ASN A 155 -1.48 11.75 8.90
N GLN A 156 -1.72 13.07 8.89
CA GLN A 156 -0.96 14.04 8.09
C GLN A 156 0.44 14.25 8.64
#